data_AF-V5GC06-F1
#
_entry.id   AF-V5GC06-F1
#
_cell.length_a   1.000
_cell.length_b   1.000
_cell.length_c   1.000
_cell.angle_alpha   90.00
_cell.angle_beta   90.00
_cell.angle_gamma   90.00
#
_symmetry.space_group_name_H-M   'P 1'
#
loop_
_entity.id
_entity.type
_entity.pdbx_description
1 polymer ?
#
loop_
_entity_poly.entity_id
_entity_poly.type
_entity_poly.pdbx_seq_one_letter_code
_entity_poly.pdbx_strand_id
1 'polypeptide(L)'
;ELHMQRVKKILSQSVVSVHMEVRPKYLVPDTNCFIDHLDGIRTIAQSHCYTLMVPIVVLSELEGLSRGGKAPTPDSRSFLDPQHVKKVAESAKNALDFLRNRHASVKCVTTKGAIIASTTFSTEDDATWDSSLRNDDKILTTCLVLCK
;
A
#
# COMPACT_ATOMS: atom_id res chain seq x y z
N GLU A 1 32.62 -42.55 8.74
CA GLU A 1 32.46 -41.27 8.02
C GLU A 1 31.52 -41.30 6.81
N LEU A 2 31.68 -42.23 5.86
CA LEU A 2 30.85 -42.34 4.65
C LEU A 2 29.32 -42.40 4.91
N HIS A 3 28.89 -43.11 5.95
CA HIS A 3 27.48 -43.17 6.35
C HIS A 3 26.94 -41.79 6.79
N MET A 4 27.74 -41.04 7.56
CA MET A 4 27.37 -39.70 8.04
C MET A 4 27.31 -38.68 6.89
N GLN A 5 28.20 -38.78 5.89
CA GLN A 5 28.13 -37.99 4.67
C GLN A 5 26.89 -38.31 3.83
N ARG A 6 26.50 -39.59 3.75
CA ARG A 6 25.29 -40.03 3.04
C ARG A 6 24.02 -39.49 3.69
N VAL A 7 23.94 -39.55 5.02
CA VAL A 7 22.80 -38.98 5.79
C VAL A 7 22.73 -37.46 5.62
N LYS A 8 23.85 -36.73 5.70
CA LYS A 8 23.90 -35.29 5.40
C LYS A 8 23.43 -34.96 3.98
N LYS A 9 23.82 -35.77 2.99
CA LYS A 9 23.40 -35.59 1.59
C LYS A 9 21.89 -35.80 1.41
N ILE A 10 21.33 -36.82 2.05
CA ILE A 10 19.88 -37.09 2.02
C ILE A 10 19.12 -35.95 2.70
N LEU A 11 19.57 -35.49 3.87
CA LEU A 11 18.98 -34.34 4.56
C LEU A 11 19.08 -33.04 3.75
N SER A 12 20.18 -32.85 3.01
CA SER A 12 20.35 -31.69 2.10
C SER A 12 19.48 -31.77 0.84
N GLN A 13 18.92 -32.94 0.53
CA GLN A 13 18.03 -33.18 -0.61
C GLN A 13 16.54 -33.13 -0.22
N SER A 14 16.22 -32.89 1.05
CA SER A 14 14.84 -32.63 1.47
C SER A 14 14.39 -31.30 0.89
N VAL A 15 13.77 -31.35 -0.29
CA VAL A 15 13.10 -30.20 -0.89
C VAL A 15 11.87 -29.91 -0.05
N VAL A 16 11.97 -28.92 0.83
CA VAL A 16 10.81 -28.41 1.56
C VAL A 16 9.98 -27.60 0.58
N SER A 17 8.86 -28.17 0.11
CA SER A 17 7.86 -27.43 -0.65
C SER A 17 6.93 -26.70 0.32
N VAL A 18 6.83 -25.38 0.18
CA VAL A 18 5.89 -24.55 0.94
C VAL A 18 4.69 -24.26 0.05
N HIS A 19 3.49 -24.61 0.50
CA HIS A 19 2.24 -24.26 -0.17
C HIS A 19 1.53 -23.16 0.62
N MET A 20 1.05 -22.14 -0.09
CA MET A 20 0.27 -21.04 0.51
C MET A 20 -1.20 -21.21 0.17
N GLU A 21 -2.05 -21.29 1.19
CA GLU A 21 -3.49 -21.16 1.00
C GLU A 21 -3.88 -19.68 1.11
N VAL A 22 -4.42 -19.11 0.04
CA VAL A 22 -4.78 -17.69 -0.02
C VAL A 22 -6.28 -17.53 0.25
N ARG A 23 -6.63 -16.94 1.39
CA ARG A 23 -7.99 -16.51 1.73
C ARG A 23 -8.01 -14.99 1.91
N PRO A 24 -8.35 -14.21 0.87
CA PRO A 24 -8.27 -12.75 0.94
C PRO A 24 -9.21 -12.20 2.02
N LYS A 25 -8.63 -11.50 2.99
CA LYS A 25 -9.36 -10.80 4.07
C LYS A 25 -9.02 -9.32 4.09
N TYR A 26 -7.73 -9.03 3.96
CA TYR A 26 -7.19 -7.69 3.89
C TYR A 26 -6.75 -7.39 2.46
N LEU A 27 -7.19 -6.25 1.94
CA LEU A 27 -6.77 -5.74 0.64
C LEU A 27 -6.02 -4.43 0.87
N VAL A 28 -4.80 -4.34 0.37
CA VAL A 28 -3.93 -3.17 0.54
C VAL A 28 -3.84 -2.44 -0.80
N PRO A 29 -4.66 -1.40 -1.04
CA PRO A 29 -4.59 -0.62 -2.27
C PRO A 29 -3.37 0.31 -2.27
N ASP A 30 -2.74 0.47 -3.43
CA ASP A 30 -1.74 1.50 -3.69
C ASP A 30 -2.40 2.83 -4.14
N THR A 31 -1.58 3.83 -4.43
CA THR A 31 -2.06 5.13 -4.92
C THR A 31 -2.80 5.01 -6.25
N ASN A 32 -2.30 4.21 -7.20
CA ASN A 32 -2.91 4.08 -8.52
C ASN A 32 -4.29 3.41 -8.47
N CYS A 33 -4.51 2.46 -7.56
CA CYS A 33 -5.82 1.87 -7.29
C CYS A 33 -6.89 2.95 -7.02
N PHE A 34 -6.52 4.00 -6.29
CA PHE A 34 -7.43 5.12 -6.02
C PHE A 34 -7.59 6.08 -7.20
N ILE A 35 -6.52 6.30 -7.97
CA ILE A 35 -6.55 7.20 -9.13
C ILE A 35 -7.37 6.60 -10.28
N ASP A 36 -7.15 5.31 -10.59
CA ASP A 36 -7.69 4.68 -11.79
C ASP A 36 -8.92 3.80 -11.52
N HIS A 37 -9.12 3.35 -10.28
CA HIS A 37 -10.11 2.32 -9.94
C HIS A 37 -10.98 2.64 -8.72
N LEU A 38 -11.22 3.93 -8.45
CA LEU A 38 -12.01 4.38 -7.28
C LEU A 38 -13.39 3.73 -7.17
N ASP A 39 -14.10 3.53 -8.28
CA ASP A 39 -15.42 2.89 -8.27
C ASP A 39 -15.35 1.40 -7.89
N GLY A 40 -14.28 0.71 -8.31
CA GLY A 40 -13.99 -0.66 -7.88
C GLY A 40 -13.70 -0.72 -6.39
N ILE A 41 -12.89 0.20 -5.88
CA ILE A 41 -12.61 0.35 -4.44
C ILE A 41 -13.90 0.59 -3.65
N ARG A 42 -14.79 1.47 -4.14
CA ARG A 42 -16.09 1.73 -3.50
C ARG A 42 -16.96 0.47 -3.45
N THR A 43 -17.00 -0.29 -4.53
CA THR A 43 -17.76 -1.55 -4.62
C THR A 43 -17.21 -2.58 -3.62
N ILE A 44 -15.89 -2.74 -3.53
CA ILE A 44 -15.23 -3.61 -2.57
C ILE A 44 -15.58 -3.19 -1.14
N ALA A 45 -15.47 -1.90 -0.82
CA ALA A 45 -15.81 -1.37 0.50
C ALA A 45 -17.27 -1.68 0.88
N GLN A 46 -18.21 -1.49 -0.06
CA GLN A 46 -19.64 -1.73 0.15
C GLN A 46 -20.02 -3.22 0.24
N SER A 47 -19.19 -4.13 -0.28
CA SER A 47 -19.47 -5.57 -0.21
C SER A 47 -19.41 -6.15 1.20
N HIS A 48 -18.64 -5.52 2.10
CA HIS A 48 -18.31 -6.03 3.43
C HIS A 48 -17.64 -7.42 3.45
N CYS A 49 -17.24 -7.96 2.30
CA CYS A 49 -16.52 -9.22 2.19
C CYS A 49 -15.04 -9.10 2.56
N TYR A 50 -14.48 -7.90 2.42
CA TYR A 50 -13.07 -7.59 2.63
C TYR A 50 -12.90 -6.35 3.51
N THR A 51 -11.73 -6.23 4.13
CA THR A 51 -11.31 -4.99 4.78
C THR A 51 -10.20 -4.34 3.95
N LEU A 52 -10.46 -3.13 3.47
CA LEU A 52 -9.46 -2.30 2.82
C LEU A 52 -8.52 -1.70 3.89
N MET A 53 -7.25 -2.04 3.80
CA MET A 53 -6.19 -1.61 4.70
C MET A 53 -5.33 -0.58 3.95
N VAL A 54 -5.70 0.70 4.06
CA VAL A 54 -5.08 1.80 3.31
C VAL A 54 -3.78 2.23 4.00
N PRO A 55 -2.61 2.07 3.34
CA PRO A 55 -1.35 2.53 3.90
C PRO A 55 -1.33 4.06 4.07
N ILE A 56 -0.78 4.57 5.17
CA ILE A 56 -0.70 6.03 5.39
C ILE A 56 0.17 6.72 4.33
N VAL A 57 1.19 6.04 3.80
CA VAL A 57 2.00 6.57 2.69
C VAL A 57 1.15 6.90 1.46
N VAL A 58 0.14 6.07 1.15
CA VAL A 58 -0.79 6.31 0.05
C VAL A 58 -1.66 7.55 0.31
N LEU A 59 -2.09 7.78 1.56
CA LEU A 59 -2.81 9.00 1.91
C LEU A 59 -1.94 10.24 1.66
N SER A 60 -0.68 10.21 2.09
CA SER A 60 0.27 11.31 1.88
C SER A 60 0.52 11.58 0.39
N GLU A 61 0.64 10.53 -0.43
CA GLU A 61 0.76 10.67 -1.89
C GLU A 61 -0.49 11.31 -2.51
N LEU A 62 -1.69 10.83 -2.16
CA LEU A 62 -2.95 11.39 -2.64
C LEU A 62 -3.11 12.86 -2.25
N GLU A 63 -2.71 13.24 -1.03
CA GLU A 63 -2.67 14.65 -0.62
C GLU A 63 -1.73 15.48 -1.49
N GLY A 64 -0.52 14.98 -1.75
CA GLY A 64 0.44 15.61 -2.65
C GLY A 64 -0.11 15.79 -4.05
N LEU A 65 -0.71 14.74 -4.62
CA LEU A 65 -1.32 14.74 -5.95
C LEU A 65 -2.50 15.70 -6.04
N SER A 66 -3.36 15.75 -5.01
CA SER A 66 -4.55 16.63 -4.97
C SER A 66 -4.21 18.13 -5.07
N ARG A 67 -3.00 18.51 -4.66
CA ARG A 67 -2.46 19.88 -4.73
C ARG A 67 -1.79 20.18 -6.08
N GLY A 68 -1.90 19.28 -7.06
CA GLY A 68 -1.20 19.37 -8.34
C GLY A 68 0.24 18.85 -8.28
N GLY A 69 0.64 18.18 -7.19
CA GLY A 69 1.98 17.66 -6.93
C GLY A 69 3.06 18.73 -6.79
N LYS A 70 3.67 18.82 -5.60
CA LYS A 70 4.95 19.52 -5.45
C LYS A 70 6.06 18.48 -5.63
N ALA A 71 6.71 18.46 -6.79
CA ALA A 71 7.99 17.77 -6.92
C ALA A 71 9.11 18.77 -6.55
N PRO A 72 10.18 18.33 -5.86
CA PRO A 72 11.33 19.17 -5.52
C PRO A 72 12.23 19.53 -6.72
N THR A 73 11.95 18.99 -7.91
CA THR A 73 12.83 19.10 -9.08
C THR A 73 12.09 19.69 -10.29
N PRO A 74 12.59 20.80 -10.88
CA PRO A 74 11.95 21.48 -12.01
C PRO A 74 11.86 20.65 -13.31
N ASP A 75 12.65 19.58 -13.44
CA ASP A 75 12.96 19.00 -14.75
C ASP A 75 12.04 17.84 -15.19
N SER A 76 11.33 17.18 -14.26
CA SER A 76 10.57 15.96 -14.60
C SER A 76 9.12 16.21 -15.04
N ARG A 77 8.58 17.42 -14.80
CA ARG A 77 7.17 17.75 -15.15
C ARG A 77 7.01 18.73 -16.29
N SER A 78 8.08 19.33 -16.81
CA SER A 78 8.01 20.19 -18.00
C SER A 78 7.51 19.45 -19.25
N PHE A 79 7.51 18.11 -19.24
CA PHE A 79 7.03 17.24 -20.30
C PHE A 79 5.66 16.60 -20.06
N LEU A 80 5.03 16.80 -18.89
CA LEU A 80 3.73 16.19 -18.61
C LEU A 80 2.60 17.05 -19.16
N ASP A 81 1.65 16.41 -19.85
CA ASP A 81 0.43 17.05 -20.34
C ASP A 81 -0.32 17.72 -19.16
N PRO A 82 -0.53 19.05 -19.20
CA PRO A 82 -1.27 19.76 -18.16
C PRO A 82 -2.67 19.21 -17.90
N GLN A 83 -3.32 18.64 -18.91
CA GLN A 83 -4.63 18.01 -18.74
C GLN A 83 -4.54 16.75 -17.89
N HIS A 84 -3.52 15.93 -18.11
CA HIS A 84 -3.26 14.73 -17.30
C HIS A 84 -3.00 15.09 -15.83
N VAL A 85 -2.17 16.10 -15.55
CA VAL A 85 -1.89 16.54 -14.17
C VAL A 85 -3.18 16.98 -13.47
N LYS A 86 -4.04 17.74 -14.16
CA LYS A 86 -5.33 18.16 -13.62
C LYS A 86 -6.25 16.96 -13.34
N LYS A 87 -6.34 16.01 -14.26
CA LYS A 87 -7.15 14.78 -14.10
C LYS A 87 -6.69 13.95 -12.90
N VAL A 88 -5.39 13.77 -12.73
CA VAL A 88 -4.83 13.03 -11.57
C VAL A 88 -5.13 13.77 -10.27
N ALA A 89 -4.97 15.10 -10.24
CA ALA A 89 -5.29 15.89 -9.06
C ALA A 89 -6.78 15.83 -8.67
N GLU A 90 -7.69 15.86 -9.65
CA GLU A 90 -9.14 15.69 -9.42
C GLU A 90 -9.47 14.28 -8.92
N SER A 91 -8.86 13.25 -9.50
CA SER A 91 -9.03 11.86 -9.07
C SER A 91 -8.54 11.65 -7.64
N ALA A 92 -7.39 12.25 -7.29
CA ALA A 92 -6.85 12.22 -5.93
C ALA A 92 -7.76 12.93 -4.92
N LYS A 93 -8.38 14.06 -5.29
CA LYS A 93 -9.39 14.72 -4.43
C LYS A 93 -10.59 13.83 -4.18
N ASN A 94 -11.14 13.21 -5.22
CA ASN A 94 -12.28 12.31 -5.10
C ASN A 94 -11.96 11.11 -4.21
N ALA A 95 -10.75 10.56 -4.31
CA ALA A 95 -10.27 9.48 -3.45
C ALA A 95 -10.17 9.91 -1.98
N LEU A 96 -9.58 11.09 -1.71
CA LEU A 96 -9.49 11.63 -0.36
C LEU A 96 -10.87 11.91 0.25
N ASP A 97 -11.80 12.42 -0.53
CA ASP A 97 -13.17 12.66 -0.06
C ASP A 97 -13.91 11.34 0.24
N PHE A 98 -13.70 10.30 -0.57
CA PHE A 98 -14.16 8.95 -0.24
C PHE A 98 -13.56 8.45 1.08
N LEU A 99 -12.24 8.58 1.26
CA LEU A 99 -11.54 8.10 2.45
C LEU A 99 -11.88 8.90 3.72
N ARG A 100 -12.26 10.18 3.60
CA ARG A 100 -12.74 11.00 4.73
C ARG A 100 -14.07 10.50 5.27
N ASN A 101 -14.93 9.95 4.42
CA ASN A 101 -16.18 9.34 4.87
C ASN A 101 -15.85 8.05 5.64
N ARG A 102 -16.48 7.87 6.81
CA ARG A 102 -16.27 6.67 7.61
C ARG A 102 -16.94 5.48 6.94
N HIS A 103 -16.15 4.50 6.52
CA HIS A 103 -16.60 3.21 6.01
C HIS A 103 -16.14 2.10 6.98
N ALA A 104 -17.06 1.23 7.42
CA ALA A 104 -16.75 0.17 8.40
C ALA A 104 -15.70 -0.84 7.90
N SER A 105 -15.64 -1.05 6.57
CA SER A 105 -14.73 -1.94 5.87
C SER A 105 -13.42 -1.27 5.43
N VAL A 106 -13.19 0.01 5.76
CA VAL A 106 -11.98 0.74 5.40
C VAL A 106 -11.23 1.15 6.66
N LYS A 107 -9.94 0.83 6.72
CA LYS A 107 -9.05 1.17 7.84
C LYS A 107 -7.76 1.75 7.30
N CYS A 108 -7.18 2.69 8.04
CA CYS A 108 -5.83 3.19 7.74
C CYS A 108 -4.82 2.36 8.54
N VAL A 109 -3.66 2.09 7.95
CA VAL A 109 -2.62 1.27 8.57
C VAL A 109 -1.27 1.94 8.42
N THR A 110 -0.52 1.99 9.53
CA THR A 110 0.84 2.51 9.48
C THR A 110 1.79 1.50 8.86
N THR A 111 2.95 1.94 8.38
CA THR A 111 4.01 1.05 7.89
C THR A 111 4.47 0.05 8.97
N LYS A 112 4.33 0.42 10.26
CA LYS A 112 4.63 -0.43 11.43
C LYS A 112 3.45 -1.34 11.84
N GLY A 113 2.33 -1.30 11.13
CA GLY A 113 1.15 -2.15 11.35
C GLY A 113 0.13 -1.62 12.36
N ALA A 114 0.25 -0.39 12.84
CA ALA A 114 -0.75 0.19 13.72
C ALA A 114 -2.00 0.55 12.91
N ILE A 115 -3.17 0.08 13.36
CA ILE A 115 -4.45 0.32 12.69
C ILE A 115 -5.08 1.58 13.28
N ILE A 116 -5.36 2.56 12.43
CA ILE A 116 -5.96 3.83 12.82
C ILE A 116 -7.42 3.83 12.38
N ALA A 117 -8.33 3.96 13.36
CA ALA A 117 -9.77 3.96 13.14
C ALA A 117 -10.30 5.27 12.54
N SER A 118 -9.48 6.33 12.53
CA SER A 118 -9.84 7.64 12.00
C SER A 118 -8.99 7.94 10.78
N THR A 119 -9.63 8.50 9.75
CA THR A 119 -8.96 9.08 8.59
C THR A 119 -8.46 10.49 8.87
N THR A 120 -8.40 10.89 10.16
CA THR A 120 -7.75 12.13 10.59
C THR A 120 -6.25 11.98 10.33
N PHE A 121 -5.86 12.47 9.15
CA PHE A 121 -4.55 12.39 8.53
C PHE A 121 -3.46 12.74 9.55
N SER A 122 -2.78 11.70 10.02
CA SER A 122 -1.60 11.81 10.86
C SER A 122 -0.45 11.42 9.97
N THR A 123 0.42 12.37 9.64
CA THR A 123 1.68 12.06 8.95
C THR A 123 2.46 11.08 9.81
N GLU A 124 2.88 9.95 9.24
CA GLU A 124 3.84 9.10 9.92
C GLU A 124 5.13 9.88 10.16
N ASP A 125 5.66 9.74 11.37
CA ASP A 125 6.97 10.30 11.69
C ASP A 125 8.05 9.49 10.96
N ASP A 126 8.46 10.00 9.81
CA ASP A 126 9.45 9.37 8.92
C ASP A 126 10.87 9.39 9.50
N ALA A 127 11.09 10.02 10.68
CA ALA A 127 12.40 10.14 11.32
C ALA A 127 13.09 8.79 11.61
N THR A 128 12.34 7.69 11.69
CA THR A 128 12.89 6.34 11.90
C THR A 128 13.15 5.56 10.62
N TRP A 129 12.71 6.04 9.47
CA TRP A 129 12.82 5.32 8.20
C TRP A 129 14.00 5.85 7.40
N ASP A 130 14.74 4.93 6.76
CA ASP A 130 15.78 5.30 5.82
C ASP A 130 15.17 6.11 4.67
N SER A 131 15.74 7.27 4.38
CA SER A 131 15.32 8.15 3.29
C SER A 131 15.47 7.50 1.91
N SER A 132 16.16 6.37 1.82
CA SER A 132 16.25 5.55 0.61
C SER A 132 15.00 4.71 0.29
N LEU A 133 14.11 4.48 1.27
CA LEU A 133 12.93 3.63 1.10
C LEU A 133 11.87 4.33 0.26
N ARG A 134 11.42 3.65 -0.79
CA ARG A 134 10.35 4.13 -1.67
C ARG A 134 8.99 3.86 -1.05
N ASN A 135 7.98 4.55 -1.56
CA ASN A 135 6.60 4.33 -1.14
C ASN A 135 6.16 2.88 -1.37
N ASP A 136 6.62 2.26 -2.47
CA ASP A 136 6.40 0.83 -2.74
C ASP A 136 6.97 -0.08 -1.63
N ASP A 137 8.16 0.23 -1.11
CA ASP A 137 8.78 -0.54 -0.03
C ASP A 137 7.97 -0.42 1.27
N LYS A 138 7.44 0.78 1.54
CA LYS A 138 6.55 1.03 2.69
C LYS A 138 5.22 0.29 2.54
N ILE A 139 4.61 0.29 1.35
CA ILE A 139 3.38 -0.48 1.06
C ILE A 139 3.64 -1.98 1.21
N LEU A 140 4.74 -2.50 0.64
CA LEU A 140 5.11 -3.91 0.78
C LEU A 140 5.37 -4.29 2.23
N THR A 141 6.08 -3.46 2.99
CA THR A 141 6.30 -3.68 4.43
C THR A 141 4.98 -3.73 5.18
N THR A 142 4.03 -2.86 4.84
CA THR A 142 2.67 -2.90 5.40
C THR A 142 1.99 -4.25 5.09
N CYS A 143 2.07 -4.74 3.85
CA CYS A 143 1.55 -6.05 3.47
C CYS A 143 2.18 -7.18 4.31
N LEU A 144 3.51 -7.18 4.47
CA LEU A 144 4.23 -8.20 5.24
C LEU A 144 3.78 -8.22 6.71
N VAL A 145 3.54 -7.06 7.33
CA VAL A 145 3.05 -6.98 8.72
C VAL A 145 1.62 -7.52 8.88
N LEU A 146 0.81 -7.45 7.82
CA LEU A 146 -0.55 -7.98 7.79
C LEU A 146 -0.60 -9.50 7.50
N CYS A 147 0.46 -10.06 6.92
CA CYS A 147 0.64 -11.50 6.71
C CYS A 147 1.13 -12.18 7.99
N LYS A 148 0.20 -12.50 8.89
CA LYS A 148 0.45 -13.31 10.10
C LYS A 148 -0.08 -14.72 9.96
#